data_AF-A0A7D9EDX0-F1
#
_entry.id   AF-A0A7D9EDX0-F1
#
_cell.length_a   1.000
_cell.length_b   1.000
_cell.length_c   1.000
_cell.angle_alpha   90.00
_cell.angle_beta   90.00
_cell.angle_gamma   90.00
#
_symmetry.space_group_name_H-M   'P 1'
#
loop_
_entity.id
_entity.type
_entity.pdbx_description
1 polymer ?
#
loop_
_entity_poly.entity_id
_entity_poly.type
_entity_poly.pdbx_seq_one_letter_code
_entity_poly.pdbx_strand_id
1 'polypeptide(L)'
;LSASYNWTGWYDRDDPTGVADFEVYVDYATPPCGSNAKPVGADCRVKTTGLVWYSANQVLLDCYECSAKGLACFNKYQTNGQCQDYEIRFLCLSQ
;
A
#
# COMPACT_ATOMS: atom_id res chain seq x y z
N LEU A 1 12.48 18.43 20.68
CA LEU A 1 11.92 18.45 19.31
C LEU A 1 10.80 17.40 19.27
N SER A 2 9.56 17.80 18.98
CA SER A 2 8.47 16.83 18.82
C SER A 2 8.57 16.24 17.42
N ALA A 3 8.59 14.91 17.30
CA ALA A 3 8.38 14.29 15.99
C ALA A 3 6.99 14.70 15.49
N SER A 4 6.89 15.08 14.22
CA SER A 4 5.63 15.32 13.54
C SER A 4 5.47 14.27 12.43
N TYR A 5 4.23 13.92 12.12
CA TYR A 5 3.93 12.94 11.08
C TYR A 5 2.93 13.52 10.10
N ASN A 6 3.12 13.20 8.82
CA ASN A 6 2.21 13.59 7.76
C ASN A 6 1.89 12.38 6.88
N TRP A 7 0.63 12.29 6.48
CA TRP A 7 0.20 11.35 5.46
C TRP A 7 0.53 11.90 4.08
N THR A 8 0.98 11.03 3.18
CA THR A 8 1.03 11.34 1.76
C THR A 8 -0.38 11.40 1.16
N GLY A 9 -0.45 11.77 -0.12
CA GLY A 9 -1.60 11.41 -0.95
C GLY A 9 -1.73 9.88 -1.12
N TRP A 10 -2.82 9.46 -1.75
CA TRP A 10 -3.00 8.08 -2.18
C TRP A 10 -2.17 7.80 -3.43
N TYR A 11 -1.58 6.61 -3.48
CA TYR A 11 -0.78 6.06 -4.56
C TYR A 11 -1.41 4.76 -5.03
N ASP A 12 -1.31 4.55 -6.32
CA ASP A 12 -1.88 3.45 -7.07
C ASP A 12 -0.96 3.25 -8.27
N ARG A 13 0.07 2.42 -8.09
CA ARG A 13 1.18 2.22 -9.00
C ARG A 13 1.04 0.92 -9.79
N ASP A 14 0.29 -0.04 -9.28
CA ASP A 14 0.05 -1.33 -9.93
C ASP A 14 -1.45 -1.68 -9.88
N ASP A 15 -2.04 -2.00 -11.03
CA ASP A 15 -3.39 -2.56 -11.07
C ASP A 15 -3.33 -4.09 -10.90
N PRO A 16 -4.41 -4.77 -10.48
CA PRO A 16 -4.46 -6.24 -10.28
C PRO A 16 -4.36 -7.07 -11.58
N THR A 17 -3.87 -6.47 -12.66
CA THR A 17 -3.63 -7.10 -13.95
C THR A 17 -2.42 -8.05 -13.88
N GLY A 18 -2.43 -9.11 -14.68
CA GLY A 18 -1.37 -10.11 -14.63
C GLY A 18 -1.40 -10.96 -13.36
N VAL A 19 -0.40 -10.84 -12.49
CA VAL A 19 -0.16 -11.80 -11.39
C VAL A 19 -0.56 -11.31 -10.01
N ALA A 20 -0.70 -10.00 -9.81
CA ALA A 20 -0.78 -9.38 -8.50
C ALA A 20 -1.21 -7.91 -8.60
N ASP A 21 -1.39 -7.30 -7.44
CA ASP A 21 -1.44 -5.86 -7.21
C ASP A 21 -0.35 -5.53 -6.16
N PHE A 22 0.60 -4.67 -6.55
CA PHE A 22 1.77 -4.26 -5.78
C PHE A 22 1.86 -2.74 -5.56
N GLU A 23 1.48 -2.33 -4.35
CA GLU A 23 1.72 -0.98 -3.83
C GLU A 23 2.93 -0.99 -2.89
N VAL A 24 4.10 -1.38 -3.42
CA VAL A 24 5.34 -1.60 -2.67
C VAL A 24 6.20 -0.32 -2.64
N TYR A 25 6.60 0.11 -1.44
CA TYR A 25 7.29 1.39 -1.23
C TYR A 25 8.56 1.58 -2.07
N VAL A 26 9.34 0.51 -2.26
CA VAL A 26 10.62 0.58 -3.00
C VAL A 26 10.45 0.64 -4.51
N ASP A 27 9.24 0.37 -5.03
CA ASP A 27 8.95 0.30 -6.46
C ASP A 27 8.44 1.63 -7.03
N TYR A 28 8.25 2.66 -6.19
CA TYR A 28 7.92 4.01 -6.63
C TYR A 28 9.16 4.75 -7.13
N ALA A 29 9.08 5.30 -8.35
CA ALA A 29 10.16 6.08 -8.95
C ALA A 29 10.52 7.33 -8.13
N THR A 30 9.52 7.98 -7.53
CA THR A 30 9.71 9.06 -6.56
C THR A 30 9.35 8.52 -5.17
N PRO A 31 10.27 8.53 -4.19
CA PRO A 31 9.99 8.03 -2.85
C PRO A 31 8.79 8.78 -2.22
N PRO A 32 7.72 8.09 -1.79
CA PRO A 32 6.53 8.74 -1.22
C PRO A 32 6.79 9.69 -0.05
N CYS A 33 7.79 9.38 0.78
CA CYS A 33 8.22 10.24 1.90
C CYS A 33 9.37 11.22 1.57
N GLY A 34 9.73 11.33 0.29
CA GLY A 34 10.93 12.06 -0.15
C GLY A 34 12.23 11.31 0.12
N SER A 35 13.33 11.81 -0.43
CA SER A 35 14.62 11.10 -0.49
C SER A 35 15.30 10.85 0.86
N ASN A 36 14.91 11.58 1.91
CA ASN A 36 15.57 11.56 3.22
C ASN A 36 14.71 10.97 4.33
N ALA A 37 13.52 10.44 4.03
CA ALA A 37 12.63 9.86 5.02
C ALA A 37 12.03 8.53 4.52
N LYS A 38 11.80 7.62 5.46
CA LYS A 38 11.10 6.37 5.23
C LYS A 38 9.73 6.41 5.89
N PRO A 39 8.74 5.69 5.35
CA PRO A 39 7.46 5.52 6.00
C PRO A 39 7.62 4.79 7.33
N VAL A 40 6.81 5.18 8.31
CA VAL A 40 6.67 4.49 9.59
C VAL A 40 5.39 3.65 9.65
N GLY A 41 4.51 3.82 8.68
CA GLY A 41 3.25 3.09 8.55
C GLY A 41 2.60 3.35 7.21
N ALA A 42 1.47 2.70 6.98
CA ALA A 42 0.64 2.86 5.80
C ALA A 42 -0.85 2.76 6.14
N ASP A 43 -1.67 3.21 5.21
CA ASP A 43 -3.10 3.03 5.18
C ASP A 43 -3.48 2.64 3.75
N CYS A 44 -4.31 1.61 3.59
CA CYS A 44 -4.60 0.99 2.30
C CYS A 44 -6.09 0.70 2.19
N ARG A 45 -6.61 0.83 0.97
CA ARG A 45 -8.03 0.60 0.69
C ARG A 45 -8.23 0.18 -0.75
N VAL A 46 -9.36 -0.47 -1.01
CA VAL A 46 -9.81 -0.75 -2.37
C VAL A 46 -10.13 0.58 -3.06
N LYS A 47 -9.44 0.90 -4.15
CA LYS A 47 -9.51 2.19 -4.85
C LYS A 47 -10.94 2.60 -5.23
N THR A 48 -11.71 1.64 -5.74
CA THR A 48 -13.06 1.89 -6.26
C THR A 48 -14.13 2.09 -5.19
N THR A 49 -13.97 1.47 -4.01
CA THR A 49 -15.01 1.45 -2.97
C THR A 49 -14.61 2.18 -1.70
N GLY A 50 -13.31 2.46 -1.51
CA GLY A 50 -12.75 2.94 -0.25
C GLY A 50 -12.77 1.92 0.88
N LEU A 51 -13.11 0.65 0.60
CA LEU A 51 -13.15 -0.42 1.60
C LEU A 51 -11.75 -0.65 2.18
N VAL A 52 -11.62 -0.60 3.50
CA VAL A 52 -10.33 -0.81 4.19
C VAL A 52 -9.84 -2.23 3.93
N TRP A 53 -8.53 -2.38 3.68
CA TRP A 53 -7.92 -3.62 3.22
C TRP A 53 -8.27 -4.87 4.06
N TYR A 54 -8.30 -4.76 5.40
CA TYR A 54 -8.63 -5.90 6.27
C TYR A 54 -10.11 -6.32 6.19
N SER A 55 -10.96 -5.49 5.60
CA SER A 55 -12.38 -5.81 5.33
C SER A 55 -12.60 -6.35 3.92
N ALA A 56 -11.58 -6.34 3.05
CA ALA A 56 -11.68 -6.79 1.67
C ALA A 56 -11.69 -8.32 1.51
N ASN A 57 -11.46 -9.07 2.60
CA ASN A 57 -11.45 -10.54 2.62
C ASN A 57 -10.49 -11.15 1.58
N GLN A 58 -9.28 -10.59 1.49
CA GLN A 58 -8.21 -11.02 0.61
C GLN A 58 -6.93 -11.31 1.38
N VAL A 59 -6.15 -12.26 0.87
CA VAL A 59 -4.88 -12.66 1.45
C VAL A 59 -3.78 -11.75 0.92
N LEU A 60 -3.16 -10.98 1.81
CA LEU A 60 -1.97 -10.19 1.52
C LEU A 60 -0.71 -10.92 1.99
N LEU A 61 0.45 -10.58 1.45
CA LEU A 61 1.72 -11.10 1.98
C LEU A 61 2.05 -10.45 3.32
N ASP A 62 2.39 -11.23 4.36
CA ASP A 62 2.64 -10.77 5.73
C ASP A 62 3.52 -9.50 5.86
N CYS A 63 4.63 -9.42 5.13
CA CYS A 63 5.52 -8.25 5.18
C CYS A 63 4.94 -6.98 4.52
N TYR A 64 3.95 -7.16 3.65
CA TYR A 64 3.26 -6.15 2.85
C TYR A 64 1.76 -6.21 3.12
N GLU A 65 1.36 -6.57 4.34
CA GLU A 65 -0.03 -6.54 4.76
C GLU A 65 -0.39 -5.11 5.18
N CYS A 66 -0.45 -4.21 4.20
CA CYS A 66 -0.59 -2.77 4.39
C CYS A 66 0.36 -2.20 5.46
N SER A 67 1.66 -2.39 5.24
CA SER A 67 2.70 -1.97 6.19
C SER A 67 3.50 -0.78 5.65
N ALA A 68 4.45 -0.27 6.43
CA ALA A 68 5.43 0.71 5.94
C ALA A 68 6.23 0.21 4.71
N LYS A 69 6.26 -1.10 4.44
CA LYS A 69 6.88 -1.66 3.22
C LYS A 69 5.95 -1.63 2.02
N GLY A 70 4.64 -1.47 2.22
CA GLY A 70 3.63 -1.41 1.17
C GLY A 70 2.49 -2.41 1.32
N LEU A 71 1.77 -2.62 0.23
CA LEU A 71 0.75 -3.66 0.05
C LEU A 71 1.15 -4.63 -1.07
N ALA A 72 0.97 -5.93 -0.86
CA ALA A 72 1.16 -6.93 -1.92
C ALA A 72 0.08 -8.00 -1.87
N CYS A 73 -0.73 -8.07 -2.92
CA CYS A 73 -1.76 -9.07 -3.12
C CYS A 73 -1.41 -9.91 -4.37
N PHE A 74 -1.39 -11.24 -4.25
CA PHE A 74 -1.20 -12.13 -5.42
C PHE A 74 -2.53 -12.73 -5.85
N ASN A 75 -2.84 -12.67 -7.15
CA ASN A 75 -4.07 -13.19 -7.75
C ASN A 75 -4.27 -14.68 -7.42
N LYS A 76 -3.19 -15.48 -7.49
CA LYS A 76 -3.22 -16.93 -7.24
C LYS A 76 -3.59 -17.33 -5.81
N TYR A 77 -3.55 -16.41 -4.85
CA TYR A 77 -3.92 -16.69 -3.44
C TYR A 77 -5.34 -16.24 -3.10
N GLN A 78 -6.05 -15.62 -4.04
CA GLN A 78 -7.42 -15.14 -3.81
C GLN A 78 -8.45 -16.19 -4.22
N THR A 79 -9.54 -16.29 -3.46
CA THR A 79 -10.62 -17.26 -3.70
C THR A 79 -11.25 -17.11 -5.09
N ASN A 80 -11.39 -15.88 -5.58
CA ASN A 80 -11.90 -15.55 -6.91
C ASN A 80 -10.79 -15.49 -7.98
N GLY A 81 -9.54 -15.78 -7.63
CA GLY A 81 -8.39 -15.72 -8.52
C GLY A 81 -7.94 -14.31 -8.90
N GLN A 82 -8.42 -13.26 -8.22
CA GLN A 82 -8.06 -11.88 -8.54
C GLN A 82 -8.03 -10.98 -7.30
N CYS A 83 -6.98 -10.19 -7.18
CA CYS A 83 -6.88 -9.11 -6.21
C CYS A 83 -7.91 -8.01 -6.48
N GLN A 84 -8.36 -7.32 -5.42
CA GLN A 84 -8.96 -6.00 -5.61
C GLN A 84 -7.88 -5.04 -6.09
N ASP A 85 -8.32 -3.95 -6.69
CA ASP A 85 -7.48 -2.80 -7.05
C ASP A 85 -7.31 -1.91 -5.80
N TYR A 86 -6.11 -1.89 -5.25
CA TYR A 86 -5.76 -1.19 -4.01
C TYR A 86 -5.02 0.12 -4.30
N GLU A 87 -5.26 1.09 -3.43
CA GLU A 87 -4.39 2.26 -3.29
C GLU A 87 -3.86 2.36 -1.85
N ILE A 88 -2.69 2.97 -1.71
CA ILE A 88 -1.96 3.14 -0.45
C ILE A 88 -1.62 4.60 -0.19
N ARG A 89 -1.58 5.01 1.08
CA ARG A 89 -0.89 6.22 1.51
C ARG A 89 0.07 5.89 2.64
N PHE A 90 1.17 6.61 2.70
CA PHE A 90 2.24 6.36 3.65
C PHE A 90 2.23 7.41 4.77
N LEU A 91 2.50 6.98 6.00
CA LEU A 91 2.75 7.87 7.13
C LEU A 91 4.24 8.16 7.19
N CYS A 92 4.61 9.42 6.95
CA CYS A 92 5.99 9.87 6.92
C CYS A 92 6.32 10.69 8.15
N LEU A 93 7.54 10.56 8.66
CA LEU A 93 8.11 11.53 9.61
C LEU A 93 8.34 12.84 8.86
N SER A 94 7.71 13.92 9.30
CA SER A 94 8.06 15.26 8.84
C SER A 94 9.28 15.74 9.63
N GLN A 95 10.33 16.09 8.88
CA GLN A 95 11.55 16.68 9.43
C GLN A 95 11.26 18.05 10.04
#